data_AF-A0AA94HX34-F1
#
_entry.id   AF-A0AA94HX34-F1
#
_cell.length_a   1.000
_cell.length_b   1.000
_cell.length_c   1.000
_cell.angle_alpha   90.00
_cell.angle_beta   90.00
_cell.angle_gamma   90.00
#
_symmetry.space_group_name_H-M   'P 1'
#
loop_
_entity.id
_entity.type
_entity.pdbx_description
1 polymer ?
#
loop_
_entity_poly.entity_id
_entity_poly.type
_entity_poly.pdbx_seq_one_letter_code
_entity_poly.pdbx_strand_id
1 'polypeptide(L)' 'TNYGLNGISGSVTINSEMMEVYKDVTNANNKYSALDFPRFQVGENSISWTGSVTKIEVEPKWRWL' A
#
# COMPACT_ATOMS: atom_id res chain seq x y z
N THR A 1 11.33 -2.05 -5.18
CA THR A 1 10.86 -2.94 -4.10
C THR A 1 9.51 -3.51 -4.45
N ASN A 2 9.16 -4.71 -3.95
CA ASN A 2 7.86 -5.33 -4.14
C ASN A 2 7.10 -5.38 -2.80
N TYR A 3 5.80 -5.12 -2.84
CA TYR A 3 4.91 -5.11 -1.69
C TYR A 3 3.79 -6.14 -1.91
N GLY A 4 4.01 -7.36 -1.44
CA GLY A 4 3.12 -8.49 -1.69
C GLY A 4 1.83 -8.45 -0.86
N LEU A 5 0.71 -8.71 -1.52
CA LEU A 5 -0.62 -8.83 -0.92
C LEU A 5 -1.24 -10.17 -1.30
N ASN A 6 -1.82 -10.87 -0.32
CA ASN A 6 -2.39 -12.21 -0.53
C ASN A 6 -3.82 -12.29 0.01
N GLY A 7 -4.73 -12.95 -0.73
CA GLY A 7 -6.08 -13.24 -0.26
C GLY A 7 -6.92 -11.99 0.07
N ILE A 8 -6.81 -10.96 -0.78
CA ILE A 8 -7.62 -9.74 -0.69
C ILE A 8 -9.00 -9.99 -1.29
N SER A 9 -10.04 -9.62 -0.55
CA SER A 9 -11.43 -9.63 -1.03
C SER A 9 -11.95 -8.19 -1.09
N GLY A 10 -12.10 -7.68 -2.32
CA GLY A 10 -12.41 -6.26 -2.57
C GLY A 10 -11.16 -5.40 -2.57
N SER A 11 -11.08 -4.45 -1.64
CA SER A 11 -9.96 -3.51 -1.48
C SER A 11 -9.18 -3.72 -0.18
N VAL A 12 -8.01 -3.12 -0.11
CA VAL A 12 -7.19 -3.00 1.09
C VAL A 12 -6.42 -1.67 1.03
N THR A 13 -6.19 -1.06 2.19
CA THR A 13 -5.39 0.14 2.35
C THR A 13 -4.05 -0.21 2.95
N ILE A 14 -2.97 0.26 2.33
CA ILE A 14 -1.62 0.23 2.90
C ILE A 14 -1.32 1.63 3.42
N ASN A 15 -1.36 1.81 4.75
CA ASN A 15 -1.01 3.07 5.39
C ASN A 15 0.47 3.05 5.78
N SER A 16 1.29 3.70 4.96
CA SER A 16 2.75 3.68 5.10
C SER A 16 3.29 4.53 6.26
N GLU A 17 2.51 5.47 6.77
CA GLU A 17 2.87 6.30 7.93
C GLU A 17 2.66 5.50 9.22
N MET A 18 1.51 4.83 9.34
CA MET A 18 1.18 3.99 10.50
C MET A 18 1.83 2.62 10.45
N MET A 19 2.37 2.22 9.28
CA MET A 19 2.86 0.86 9.02
C MET A 19 1.80 -0.20 9.29
N GLU A 20 0.58 0.07 8.82
CA GLU A 20 -0.57 -0.82 8.96
C GLU A 20 -1.27 -1.06 7.63
N VAL A 21 -1.85 -2.25 7.51
CA VAL A 21 -2.67 -2.68 6.39
C VAL A 21 -4.03 -3.04 6.92
N TYR A 22 -5.08 -2.47 6.34
CA TYR A 22 -6.45 -2.63 6.82
C TYR A 22 -7.47 -2.53 5.70
N LYS A 23 -8.67 -3.02 5.95
CA LYS A 23 -9.85 -2.77 5.13
C LYS A 23 -10.87 -2.04 5.99
N ASP A 24 -11.19 -0.81 5.59
CA ASP A 24 -11.98 0.14 6.38
C ASP A 24 -11.36 0.36 7.78
N VAL A 25 -11.89 -0.28 8.81
CA VAL A 25 -11.35 -0.25 10.19
C VAL A 25 -10.83 -1.62 10.66
N THR A 26 -10.89 -2.64 9.80
CA THR A 26 -10.50 -4.01 10.13
C THR A 26 -9.03 -4.25 9.79
N ASN A 27 -8.24 -4.73 10.76
CA ASN A 27 -6.85 -5.09 10.53
C ASN A 27 -6.70 -6.19 9.45
N ALA A 28 -5.74 -6.00 8.56
CA ALA A 28 -5.39 -6.93 7.48
C ALA A 28 -3.87 -7.10 7.34
N ASN A 29 -3.09 -6.87 8.41
CA ASN A 29 -1.62 -7.00 8.40
C ASN A 29 -1.17 -8.40 7.98
N ASN A 30 -1.95 -9.44 8.34
CA ASN A 30 -1.68 -10.82 7.94
C ASN A 30 -1.80 -11.08 6.43
N LYS A 31 -2.33 -10.14 5.64
CA LYS A 31 -2.43 -10.22 4.18
C LYS A 31 -1.24 -9.57 3.47
N TYR A 32 -0.41 -8.84 4.20
CA TYR A 32 0.76 -8.14 3.70
C TYR A 32 2.03 -8.95 3.97
N SER A 33 2.84 -9.20 2.96
CA SER A 33 3.99 -10.10 3.06
C SER A 33 5.35 -9.40 2.98
N ALA A 34 5.39 -8.08 2.82
CA ALA A 34 6.63 -7.32 2.79
C ALA A 34 7.03 -6.83 4.19
N LEU A 35 8.32 -6.61 4.39
CA LEU A 35 8.88 -6.11 5.65
C LEU A 35 8.73 -4.59 5.80
N ASP A 36 8.91 -3.87 4.70
CA ASP A 36 8.86 -2.40 4.65
C ASP A 36 7.56 -1.91 4.02
N PHE A 37 7.25 -0.64 4.21
CA PHE A 37 6.10 0.04 3.60
C PHE A 37 6.51 0.93 2.41
N PRO A 38 5.63 1.13 1.42
CA PRO A 38 5.87 2.04 0.31
C PRO A 38 6.26 3.45 0.77
N ARG A 39 7.30 4.02 0.16
CA ARG A 39 7.67 5.42 0.33
C ARG A 39 7.99 6.04 -1.01
N PHE A 40 7.41 7.22 -1.26
CA PHE A 40 7.78 8.03 -2.42
C PHE A 40 9.13 8.70 -2.19
N GLN A 41 9.96 8.65 -3.24
CA GLN A 41 11.20 9.43 -3.32
C GLN A 41 10.89 10.81 -3.89
N VAL A 42 11.79 11.76 -3.67
CA VAL A 42 11.72 13.07 -4.33
C VAL A 42 11.84 12.86 -5.84
N GLY A 43 10.91 13.45 -6.60
CA GLY A 43 10.87 13.34 -8.06
C GLY A 43 9.88 12.29 -8.56
N GLU A 44 10.18 11.70 -9.72
CA GLU A 44 9.31 10.72 -10.37
C GLU A 44 9.33 9.37 -9.65
N ASN A 45 8.14 8.78 -9.45
CA ASN A 45 7.99 7.45 -8.89
C ASN A 45 7.13 6.61 -9.84
N SER A 46 7.68 5.51 -10.36
CA SER A 46 6.93 4.57 -11.19
C SER A 46 6.26 3.50 -10.33
N ILE A 47 4.94 3.36 -10.47
CA ILE A 47 4.15 2.35 -9.76
C ILE A 47 3.70 1.31 -10.78
N SER A 48 3.94 0.03 -10.47
CA SER A 48 3.49 -1.10 -11.27
C SER A 48 3.00 -2.22 -10.35
N TRP A 49 2.15 -3.08 -10.88
CA TRP A 49 1.57 -4.19 -10.14
C TRP A 49 1.39 -5.41 -11.05
N THR A 50 1.18 -6.56 -10.43
CA THR A 50 0.84 -7.82 -11.10
C THR A 50 -0.40 -8.42 -10.45
N GLY A 51 -1.02 -9.39 -11.12
CA GLY A 51 -2.25 -10.03 -10.64
C GLY A 51 -3.52 -9.25 -10.97
N SER A 52 -4.61 -9.61 -10.30
CA SER A 52 -5.98 -9.15 -10.62
C SER A 52 -6.34 -7.81 -9.96
N VAL A 53 -5.48 -6.80 -10.08
CA VAL A 53 -5.74 -5.45 -9.56
C VAL A 53 -6.35 -4.59 -10.67
N THR A 54 -7.54 -4.05 -10.42
CA THR A 54 -8.29 -3.22 -11.37
C THR A 54 -8.16 -1.73 -11.10
N LYS A 55 -7.71 -1.34 -9.90
CA LYS A 55 -7.60 0.06 -9.48
C LYS A 55 -6.51 0.22 -8.42
N ILE A 56 -5.79 1.33 -8.50
CA ILE A 56 -4.92 1.85 -7.45
C ILE A 56 -5.30 3.29 -7.19
N GLU A 57 -5.45 3.66 -5.93
CA GLU A 57 -5.56 5.04 -5.48
C GLU A 57 -4.37 5.35 -4.57
N VAL A 58 -3.79 6.53 -4.77
CA VAL A 58 -2.67 7.01 -3.98
C VAL A 58 -3.13 8.28 -3.29
N GLU A 59 -3.16 8.26 -1.96
CA GLU A 59 -3.38 9.45 -1.13
C GLU A 59 -2.04 9.87 -0.53
N PRO A 60 -1.32 10.83 -1.15
CA PRO A 60 -0.02 11.22 -0.66
C PRO A 60 -0.15 12.15 0.54
N LYS A 61 0.44 11.74 1.67
CA LYS A 61 0.63 12.60 2.84
C LYS A 61 1.97 13.33 2.76
N TRP A 62 2.05 14.31 1.87
CA TRP A 62 3.25 15.12 1.71
C TRP A 62 3.55 15.86 3.02
N ARG A 63 4.76 15.71 3.54
CA ARG A 63 5.24 16.59 4.61
C ARG A 63 5.56 17.95 3.97
N TRP A 64 4.85 18.99 4.40
CA TRP A 64 5.31 20.37 4.23
C TRP A 64 6.35 20.70 5.31
N LEU A 65 7.19 21.71 5.05
CA LEU A 65 8.04 22.36 6.04
C LEU A 65 7.56 23.80 6.23
#